data_AF-A0A6P0UQT2-F1
#
_entry.id   AF-A0A6P0UQT2-F1
#
_cell.length_a   1.000
_cell.length_b   1.000
_cell.length_c   1.000
_cell.angle_alpha   90.00
_cell.angle_beta   90.00
_cell.angle_gamma   90.00
#
_symmetry.space_group_name_H-M   'P 1'
#
loop_
_entity.id
_entity.type
_entity.pdbx_description
1 polymer ?
#
loop_
_entity_poly.entity_id
_entity_poly.type
_entity_poly.pdbx_seq_one_letter_code
_entity_poly.pdbx_strand_id
1 'polypeptide(L)'
;MKKILWISIILFISCAKDKKEDQFLIKFYEGGFNVKGAQSGYVNIKGDTIIPAGKYECYTDTLRTHAIVKEKSGRIIGIDKKENTLFEVYGQNGQPDSPRDGLFRIIKDGKIGYANDEGNIVIAPLYKCAFPFFNGQARVAIYCQIKDNEGRQMMSTDQWIFIDTKGKLVEK
;
A
#
# COMPACT_ATOMS: atom_id res chain seq x y z
N MET A 1 21.43 -66.39 -14.85
CA MET A 1 21.34 -65.00 -15.39
C MET A 1 19.88 -64.78 -15.78
N LYS A 2 19.07 -63.82 -15.35
CA LYS A 2 19.14 -62.62 -14.50
C LYS A 2 17.81 -62.54 -13.72
N LYS A 3 17.82 -62.18 -12.44
CA LYS A 3 16.59 -61.90 -11.66
C LYS A 3 16.11 -60.48 -11.99
N ILE A 4 14.87 -60.32 -12.45
CA ILE A 4 14.27 -59.00 -12.70
C ILE A 4 13.48 -58.63 -11.44
N LEU A 5 13.95 -57.61 -10.72
CA LEU A 5 13.21 -56.98 -9.62
C LEU A 5 12.10 -56.12 -10.21
N TRP A 6 10.85 -56.37 -9.80
CA TRP A 6 9.76 -55.43 -9.97
C TRP A 6 9.83 -54.36 -8.88
N ILE A 7 10.19 -53.13 -9.26
CA ILE A 7 10.06 -51.96 -8.39
C ILE A 7 8.69 -51.36 -8.67
N SER A 8 7.74 -51.59 -7.77
CA SER A 8 6.45 -50.91 -7.77
C SER A 8 6.66 -49.44 -7.40
N ILE A 9 6.71 -48.57 -8.41
CA ILE A 9 6.68 -47.11 -8.20
C ILE A 9 5.25 -46.73 -7.82
N ILE A 10 5.02 -46.54 -6.53
CA ILE A 10 3.80 -45.92 -6.01
C ILE A 10 3.92 -44.43 -6.30
N LEU A 11 3.28 -43.96 -7.37
CA LEU A 11 3.06 -42.53 -7.60
C LEU A 11 2.10 -42.04 -6.51
N PHE A 12 2.66 -41.44 -5.46
CA PHE A 12 1.91 -40.50 -4.63
C PHE A 12 1.56 -39.30 -5.51
N ILE A 13 0.41 -39.35 -6.16
CA ILE A 13 -0.25 -38.16 -6.68
C ILE A 13 -0.70 -37.37 -5.45
N SER A 14 0.24 -36.62 -4.87
CA SER A 14 -0.10 -35.54 -3.96
C SER A 14 -0.92 -34.57 -4.79
N CYS A 15 -2.24 -34.65 -4.61
CA CYS A 15 -3.18 -33.70 -5.16
C CYS A 15 -2.77 -32.34 -4.60
N ALA A 16 -2.02 -31.57 -5.40
CA ALA A 16 -1.69 -30.20 -5.10
C ALA A 16 -3.01 -29.43 -5.13
N LYS A 17 -3.72 -29.40 -3.99
CA LYS A 17 -4.85 -28.51 -3.80
C LYS A 17 -4.38 -27.13 -4.22
N ASP A 18 -5.00 -26.60 -5.27
CA ASP A 18 -4.66 -25.32 -5.87
C ASP A 18 -4.51 -24.27 -4.77
N LYS A 19 -3.29 -23.77 -4.56
CA LYS A 19 -2.96 -22.66 -3.63
C LYS A 19 -3.59 -21.31 -4.03
N LYS A 20 -4.63 -21.32 -4.87
CA LYS A 20 -5.31 -20.13 -5.37
C LYS A 20 -6.24 -19.50 -4.35
N GLU A 21 -6.73 -20.27 -3.39
CA GLU A 21 -7.74 -19.79 -2.44
C GLU A 21 -7.21 -18.84 -1.35
N ASP A 22 -5.93 -18.95 -0.96
CA ASP A 22 -5.30 -18.07 0.05
C ASP A 22 -4.71 -16.78 -0.56
N GLN A 23 -5.15 -16.39 -1.76
CA GLN A 23 -4.48 -15.33 -2.52
C GLN A 23 -4.83 -13.92 -2.07
N PHE A 24 -6.00 -13.69 -1.49
CA PHE A 24 -6.40 -12.35 -1.05
C PHE A 24 -7.31 -12.40 0.17
N LEU A 25 -7.40 -11.27 0.87
CA LEU A 25 -8.34 -11.08 1.95
C LEU A 25 -9.39 -10.04 1.55
N ILE A 26 -10.62 -10.24 2.00
CA ILE A 26 -11.74 -9.34 1.73
C ILE A 26 -12.01 -8.55 3.00
N LYS A 27 -12.15 -7.23 2.86
CA LYS A 27 -12.55 -6.36 3.95
C LYS A 27 -13.98 -6.68 4.36
N PHE A 28 -14.21 -6.84 5.65
CA PHE A 28 -15.54 -6.97 6.24
C PHE A 28 -15.79 -5.86 7.24
N TYR A 29 -17.06 -5.64 7.56
CA TYR A 29 -17.50 -4.73 8.62
C TYR A 29 -18.23 -5.52 9.70
N GLU A 30 -17.88 -5.28 10.95
CA GLU A 30 -18.66 -5.76 12.08
C GLU A 30 -19.92 -4.91 12.24
N GLY A 31 -21.09 -5.54 12.36
CA GLY A 31 -22.39 -4.86 12.49
C GLY A 31 -23.02 -4.39 11.16
N GLY A 32 -22.36 -4.62 10.01
CA GLY A 32 -22.87 -4.27 8.68
C GLY A 32 -22.45 -2.88 8.17
N PHE A 33 -22.42 -2.72 6.84
CA PHE A 33 -21.85 -1.54 6.16
C PHE A 33 -22.50 -0.19 6.52
N ASN A 34 -23.79 -0.21 6.91
CA ASN A 34 -24.56 1.01 7.17
C ASN A 34 -24.45 1.52 8.62
N VAL A 35 -23.62 0.90 9.46
CA VAL A 35 -23.43 1.36 10.84
C VAL A 35 -22.35 2.44 10.87
N LYS A 36 -22.73 3.65 11.27
CA LYS A 36 -21.79 4.76 11.45
C LYS A 36 -20.74 4.36 12.50
N GLY A 37 -19.46 4.36 12.10
CA GLY A 37 -18.36 3.93 12.96
C GLY A 37 -18.14 2.41 12.99
N ALA A 38 -18.74 1.66 12.06
CA ALA A 38 -18.50 0.23 11.90
C ALA A 38 -17.01 -0.08 11.82
N GLN A 39 -16.58 -1.00 12.67
CA GLN A 39 -15.20 -1.47 12.67
C GLN A 39 -15.00 -2.42 11.50
N SER A 40 -13.82 -2.36 10.89
CA SER A 40 -13.49 -3.19 9.73
C SER A 40 -12.25 -4.02 9.99
N GLY A 41 -12.19 -5.18 9.33
CA GLY A 41 -11.08 -6.12 9.36
C GLY A 41 -10.99 -6.86 8.03
N TYR A 42 -10.20 -7.93 7.97
CA TYR A 42 -10.04 -8.75 6.78
C TYR A 42 -10.26 -10.23 7.06
N VAL A 43 -11.04 -10.88 6.20
CA VAL A 43 -11.30 -12.33 6.20
C VAL A 43 -10.68 -12.98 4.97
N ASN A 44 -10.29 -14.24 5.10
CA ASN A 44 -9.97 -15.07 3.94
C ASN A 44 -11.27 -15.54 3.23
N ILE A 45 -11.15 -16.25 2.11
CA ILE A 45 -12.33 -16.72 1.35
C ILE A 45 -13.16 -17.79 2.08
N LYS A 46 -12.61 -18.45 3.10
CA LYS A 46 -13.30 -19.44 3.93
C LYS A 46 -14.14 -18.76 5.02
N GLY A 47 -14.00 -17.44 5.18
CA GLY A 47 -14.64 -16.65 6.23
C GLY A 47 -13.83 -16.58 7.52
N ASP A 48 -12.60 -17.11 7.55
CA ASP A 48 -11.75 -16.99 8.73
C ASP A 48 -11.23 -15.55 8.82
N THR A 49 -11.42 -14.93 9.98
CA THR A 49 -10.85 -13.60 10.28
C THR A 49 -9.34 -13.69 10.39
N ILE A 50 -8.63 -12.99 9.50
CA ILE A 50 -7.16 -12.91 9.51
C ILE A 50 -6.71 -11.64 10.20
N ILE A 51 -7.38 -10.51 9.92
CA ILE A 51 -7.14 -9.22 10.58
C ILE A 51 -8.43 -8.84 11.31
N PRO A 52 -8.46 -8.83 12.66
CA PRO A 52 -9.66 -8.53 13.42
C PRO A 52 -10.24 -7.15 13.16
N ALA A 53 -11.57 -7.03 13.24
CA ALA A 53 -12.23 -5.73 13.21
C ALA A 53 -11.73 -4.83 14.36
N GLY A 54 -11.54 -3.54 14.06
CA GLY A 54 -11.15 -2.54 15.06
C GLY A 54 -9.66 -2.50 15.37
N LYS A 55 -8.86 -3.39 14.78
CA LYS A 55 -7.40 -3.29 14.82
C LYS A 55 -6.91 -2.08 14.02
N TYR A 56 -7.49 -1.85 12.84
CA TYR A 56 -7.22 -0.70 11.99
C TYR A 56 -8.49 -0.07 11.43
N GLU A 57 -8.39 1.17 10.97
CA GLU A 57 -9.32 1.70 9.96
C GLU A 57 -8.81 1.26 8.57
N CYS A 58 -9.59 0.44 7.87
CA CYS A 58 -9.17 -0.17 6.60
C CYS A 58 -9.67 0.64 5.39
N TYR A 59 -8.79 1.01 4.47
CA TYR A 59 -9.14 1.77 3.24
C TYR A 59 -9.20 0.90 1.98
N THR A 60 -8.66 -0.32 2.02
CA THR A 60 -8.60 -1.23 0.87
C THR A 60 -9.66 -2.32 0.99
N ASP A 61 -10.48 -2.53 -0.04
CA ASP A 61 -11.55 -3.55 0.03
C ASP A 61 -11.04 -4.98 -0.20
N THR A 62 -10.04 -5.15 -1.05
CA THR A 62 -9.43 -6.45 -1.33
C THR A 62 -7.93 -6.38 -1.16
N LEU A 63 -7.43 -6.99 -0.10
CA LEU A 63 -6.00 -7.09 0.18
C LEU A 63 -5.41 -8.23 -0.65
N ARG A 64 -4.86 -7.89 -1.83
CA ARG A 64 -4.17 -8.86 -2.72
C ARG A 64 -2.68 -8.92 -2.42
N THR A 65 -2.01 -7.79 -2.63
CA THR A 65 -0.58 -7.60 -2.32
C THR A 65 -0.42 -6.85 -1.02
N HIS A 66 -1.13 -5.73 -0.89
CA HIS A 66 -1.13 -4.89 0.31
C HIS A 66 -2.52 -4.29 0.58
N ALA A 67 -2.68 -3.71 1.76
CA ALA A 67 -3.80 -2.85 2.13
C ALA A 67 -3.28 -1.55 2.73
N ILE A 68 -3.99 -0.45 2.45
CA ILE A 68 -3.81 0.80 3.15
C ILE A 68 -4.70 0.81 4.39
N VAL A 69 -4.08 1.02 5.54
CA VAL A 69 -4.76 1.00 6.85
C VAL A 69 -4.27 2.17 7.70
N LYS A 70 -5.10 2.66 8.61
CA LYS A 70 -4.71 3.64 9.63
C LYS A 70 -4.69 3.02 11.02
N GLU A 71 -3.57 3.22 11.70
CA GLU A 71 -3.32 2.80 13.06
C GLU A 71 -4.04 3.73 14.06
N LYS A 72 -4.22 3.27 15.30
CA LYS A 72 -4.76 4.12 16.40
C LYS A 72 -3.88 5.34 16.70
N SER A 73 -2.58 5.27 16.38
CA SER A 73 -1.64 6.39 16.45
C SER A 73 -1.93 7.51 15.45
N GLY A 74 -2.79 7.24 14.46
CA GLY A 74 -3.09 8.14 13.34
C GLY A 74 -2.18 7.94 12.13
N ARG A 75 -1.13 7.12 12.23
CA ARG A 75 -0.27 6.77 11.10
C ARG A 75 -1.03 5.96 10.06
N ILE A 76 -0.78 6.26 8.80
CA ILE A 76 -1.38 5.57 7.66
C ILE A 76 -0.30 4.76 6.98
N ILE A 77 -0.48 3.44 6.88
CA ILE A 77 0.56 2.52 6.43
C ILE A 77 0.01 1.54 5.39
N GLY A 78 0.90 1.08 4.50
CA GLY A 78 0.69 -0.10 3.68
C GLY A 78 1.11 -1.35 4.45
N ILE A 79 0.25 -2.36 4.55
CA ILE A 79 0.56 -3.65 5.17
C ILE A 79 0.38 -4.80 4.19
N ASP A 80 1.15 -5.88 4.34
CA ASP A 80 0.89 -7.15 3.65
C ASP A 80 -0.14 -8.02 4.42
N LYS A 81 -0.42 -9.22 3.90
CA LYS A 81 -1.35 -10.19 4.53
C LYS A 81 -0.93 -10.67 5.92
N LYS A 82 0.36 -10.56 6.26
CA LYS A 82 0.94 -10.90 7.57
C LYS A 82 1.07 -9.68 8.46
N GLU A 83 0.50 -8.54 8.02
CA GLU A 83 0.53 -7.27 8.73
C GLU A 83 1.95 -6.67 8.84
N ASN A 84 2.89 -7.09 7.99
CA ASN A 84 4.18 -6.42 7.89
C ASN A 84 3.97 -5.05 7.26
N THR A 85 4.48 -4.01 7.92
CA THR A 85 4.49 -2.65 7.37
C THR A 85 5.45 -2.56 6.19
N LEU A 86 4.93 -2.22 5.02
CA LEU A 86 5.68 -2.06 3.78
C LEU A 86 6.20 -0.61 3.62
N PHE A 87 5.35 0.36 3.93
CA PHE A 87 5.63 1.80 3.82
C PHE A 87 4.62 2.62 4.63
N GLU A 88 4.98 3.85 4.96
CA GLU A 88 4.05 4.86 5.47
C GLU A 88 3.52 5.69 4.30
N VAL A 89 2.21 5.93 4.27
CA VAL A 89 1.53 6.71 3.24
C VAL A 89 1.50 8.17 3.68
N TYR A 90 1.79 9.08 2.75
CA TYR A 90 1.60 10.50 3.01
C TYR A 90 0.11 10.77 3.24
N GLY A 91 -0.27 11.33 4.38
CA GLY A 91 -1.67 11.62 4.70
C GLY A 91 -1.95 13.10 4.78
N GLN A 92 -3.13 13.54 4.33
CA GLN A 92 -3.68 14.87 4.62
C GLN A 92 -5.05 14.74 5.26
N ASN A 93 -5.30 15.54 6.29
CA ASN A 93 -6.58 15.56 7.04
C ASN A 93 -6.99 14.16 7.55
N GLY A 94 -6.02 13.33 7.92
CA GLY A 94 -6.26 11.97 8.44
C GLY A 94 -6.72 10.94 7.39
N GLN A 95 -6.58 11.26 6.10
CA GLN A 95 -6.90 10.38 4.97
C GLN A 95 -5.64 10.03 4.17
N PRO A 96 -5.57 8.82 3.58
CA PRO A 96 -4.46 8.42 2.70
C PRO A 96 -4.40 9.29 1.44
N ASP A 97 -3.20 9.53 0.91
CA ASP A 97 -3.03 10.14 -0.40
C ASP A 97 -3.72 9.29 -1.48
N SER A 98 -4.54 9.93 -2.30
CA SER A 98 -5.21 9.24 -3.41
C SER A 98 -4.25 9.03 -4.57
N PRO A 99 -4.22 7.85 -5.21
CA PRO A 99 -3.39 7.63 -6.39
C PRO A 99 -3.72 8.62 -7.51
N ARG A 100 -2.67 9.13 -8.17
CA ARG A 100 -2.73 9.98 -9.35
C ARG A 100 -1.71 9.50 -10.37
N ASP A 101 -2.13 9.33 -11.62
CA ASP A 101 -1.31 8.72 -12.67
C ASP A 101 -0.69 7.37 -12.24
N GLY A 102 -1.46 6.58 -11.47
CA GLY A 102 -1.05 5.27 -10.96
C GLY A 102 -0.13 5.30 -9.74
N LEU A 103 0.21 6.48 -9.19
CA LEU A 103 1.14 6.63 -8.07
C LEU A 103 0.53 7.40 -6.90
N PHE A 104 0.89 7.05 -5.68
CA PHE A 104 0.58 7.82 -4.46
C PHE A 104 1.85 8.12 -3.67
N ARG A 105 1.83 9.18 -2.85
CA ARG A 105 2.99 9.60 -2.07
C ARG A 105 3.17 8.71 -0.83
N ILE A 106 4.41 8.33 -0.58
CA ILE A 106 4.84 7.63 0.65
C ILE A 106 5.84 8.50 1.40
N ILE A 107 5.96 8.29 2.71
CA ILE A 107 6.89 9.03 3.56
C ILE A 107 7.82 8.09 4.31
N LYS A 108 9.10 8.46 4.39
CA LYS A 108 10.09 7.80 5.23
C LYS A 108 11.10 8.84 5.70
N ASP A 109 11.40 8.86 6.99
CA ASP A 109 12.39 9.78 7.59
C ASP A 109 12.16 11.25 7.20
N GLY A 110 10.89 11.65 7.11
CA GLY A 110 10.49 13.02 6.75
C GLY A 110 10.72 13.42 5.30
N LYS A 111 10.99 12.45 4.41
CA LYS A 111 11.11 12.61 2.95
C LYS A 111 9.99 11.88 2.24
N ILE A 112 9.57 12.42 1.12
CA ILE A 112 8.47 11.95 0.28
C ILE A 112 9.04 11.22 -0.94
N GLY A 113 8.46 10.06 -1.23
CA GLY A 113 8.65 9.26 -2.44
C GLY A 113 7.29 8.88 -3.03
N TYR A 114 7.28 7.94 -3.96
CA TYR A 114 6.07 7.49 -4.64
C TYR A 114 6.04 5.97 -4.80
N ALA A 115 4.87 5.38 -4.57
CA ALA A 115 4.61 3.97 -4.79
C ALA A 115 3.42 3.79 -5.74
N ASN A 116 3.37 2.65 -6.44
CA ASN A 116 2.25 2.27 -7.30
C ASN A 116 1.15 1.52 -6.52
N ASP A 117 0.02 1.29 -7.18
CA ASP A 117 -1.14 0.54 -6.69
C ASP A 117 -0.87 -0.93 -6.35
N GLU A 118 0.24 -1.50 -6.80
CA GLU A 118 0.70 -2.83 -6.40
C GLU A 118 1.50 -2.80 -5.08
N GLY A 119 1.94 -1.62 -4.64
CA GLY A 119 2.74 -1.38 -3.44
C GLY A 119 4.25 -1.31 -3.71
N ASN A 120 4.65 -1.29 -4.98
CA ASN A 120 6.04 -1.14 -5.38
C ASN A 120 6.47 0.32 -5.24
N ILE A 121 7.59 0.56 -4.57
CA ILE A 121 8.20 1.90 -4.50
C ILE A 121 8.82 2.20 -5.86
N VAL A 122 8.21 3.12 -6.62
CA VAL A 122 8.68 3.53 -7.94
C VAL A 122 9.72 4.63 -7.84
N ILE A 123 9.54 5.55 -6.89
CA ILE A 123 10.48 6.64 -6.62
C ILE A 123 10.77 6.63 -5.12
N ALA A 124 12.03 6.41 -4.76
CA ALA A 124 12.43 6.36 -3.36
C ALA A 124 12.14 7.68 -2.62
N PRO A 125 11.90 7.64 -1.29
CA PRO A 125 11.76 8.85 -0.48
C PRO A 125 13.00 9.75 -0.54
N LEU A 126 12.90 10.86 -1.27
CA LEU A 126 14.03 11.76 -1.55
C LEU A 126 13.68 13.22 -1.32
N TYR A 127 12.42 13.60 -1.49
CA TYR A 127 12.00 15.00 -1.57
C TYR A 127 11.46 15.50 -0.24
N LYS A 128 11.81 16.72 0.17
CA LYS A 128 11.19 17.33 1.36
C LYS A 128 9.76 17.79 1.07
N CYS A 129 9.50 18.23 -0.16
CA CYS A 129 8.17 18.59 -0.65
C CYS A 129 7.90 17.92 -1.99
N ALA A 130 6.69 17.40 -2.14
CA ALA A 130 6.27 16.71 -3.35
C ALA A 130 4.76 16.82 -3.52
N PHE A 131 4.33 17.21 -4.72
CA PHE A 131 2.92 17.22 -5.11
C PHE A 131 2.52 15.87 -5.73
N PRO A 132 1.21 15.53 -5.76
CA PRO A 132 0.74 14.40 -6.56
C PRO A 132 1.08 14.59 -8.05
N PHE A 133 1.08 13.49 -8.80
CA PHE A 133 1.22 13.53 -10.26
C PHE A 133 -0.03 14.12 -10.92
N PHE A 134 0.18 14.90 -11.97
CA PHE A 134 -0.87 15.38 -12.87
C PHE A 134 -0.33 15.37 -14.31
N ASN A 135 -1.05 14.72 -15.22
CA ASN A 135 -0.65 14.57 -16.61
C ASN A 135 0.76 13.97 -16.76
N GLY A 136 1.08 12.99 -15.91
CA GLY A 136 2.36 12.27 -15.94
C GLY A 136 3.54 13.03 -15.35
N GLN A 137 3.33 14.19 -14.70
CA GLN A 137 4.39 14.98 -14.08
C GLN A 137 4.07 15.33 -12.63
N ALA A 138 5.09 15.39 -11.77
CA ALA A 138 4.99 15.89 -10.41
C ALA A 138 6.03 16.99 -10.18
N ARG A 139 5.63 18.01 -9.40
CA ARG A 139 6.52 19.07 -8.92
C ARG A 139 7.08 18.67 -7.56
N VAL A 140 8.40 18.63 -7.45
CA VAL A 140 9.11 18.13 -6.26
C VAL A 140 10.30 19.02 -5.91
N ALA A 141 10.75 18.95 -4.66
CA ALA A 141 11.93 19.67 -4.20
C ALA A 141 12.65 18.93 -3.06
N ILE A 142 13.97 18.89 -3.14
CA ILE A 142 14.84 18.32 -2.09
C ILE A 142 14.81 19.21 -0.85
N TYR A 143 14.73 20.53 -1.03
CA TYR A 143 14.66 21.51 0.04
C TYR A 143 13.38 22.32 -0.09
N CYS A 144 12.65 22.45 1.01
CA CYS A 144 11.50 23.33 1.10
C CYS A 144 11.22 23.75 2.54
N GLN A 145 10.64 24.94 2.68
CA GLN A 145 10.08 25.42 3.92
C GLN A 145 8.59 25.09 3.94
N ILE A 146 8.12 24.55 5.06
CA ILE A 146 6.70 24.37 5.32
C ILE A 146 6.30 25.52 6.24
N LYS A 147 5.52 26.46 5.71
CA LYS A 147 4.97 27.57 6.50
C LYS A 147 3.54 27.22 6.87
N ASP A 148 3.20 27.28 8.15
CA ASP A 148 1.81 27.28 8.56
C ASP A 148 1.22 28.66 8.29
N ASN A 149 0.10 28.71 7.57
CA ASN A 149 -0.66 29.92 7.34
C ASN A 149 -2.12 29.67 7.73
N GLU A 150 -2.46 30.01 8.97
CA GLU A 150 -3.81 29.84 9.53
C GLU A 150 -4.30 28.38 9.46
N GLY A 151 -3.41 27.43 9.81
CA GLY A 151 -3.70 25.99 9.77
C GLY A 151 -3.56 25.35 8.38
N ARG A 152 -3.15 26.12 7.36
CA ARG A 152 -2.80 25.58 6.03
C ARG A 152 -1.29 25.50 5.89
N GLN A 153 -0.76 24.30 5.74
CA GLN A 153 0.65 24.10 5.42
C GLN A 153 0.92 24.50 3.96
N MET A 154 1.74 25.53 3.78
CA MET A 154 2.19 26.00 2.48
C MET A 154 3.66 25.64 2.26
N MET A 155 3.91 24.87 1.21
CA MET A 155 5.25 24.48 0.78
C MET A 155 5.86 25.60 -0.05
N SER A 156 7.01 26.13 0.37
CA SER A 156 7.72 27.20 -0.33
C SER A 156 9.19 26.83 -0.56
N THR A 157 9.63 27.00 -1.81
CA THR A 157 11.01 26.87 -2.28
C THR A 157 11.10 27.48 -3.67
N ASP A 158 12.28 27.92 -4.05
CA ASP A 158 12.67 28.38 -5.38
C ASP A 158 13.25 27.24 -6.24
N GLN A 159 13.59 26.10 -5.64
CA GLN A 159 14.27 24.96 -6.28
C GLN A 159 13.31 23.85 -6.72
N TRP A 160 12.18 24.22 -7.31
CA TRP A 160 11.24 23.22 -7.83
C TRP A 160 11.75 22.60 -9.12
N ILE A 161 11.68 21.28 -9.17
CA ILE A 161 11.92 20.48 -10.38
C ILE A 161 10.66 19.70 -10.74
N PHE A 162 10.56 19.32 -12.00
CA PHE A 162 9.51 18.43 -12.50
C PHE A 162 10.10 17.05 -12.77
N ILE A 163 9.39 16.01 -12.36
CA ILE A 163 9.73 14.62 -12.64
C ILE A 163 8.57 13.90 -13.34
N ASP A 164 8.90 12.94 -14.19
CA ASP A 164 7.93 11.99 -14.77
C ASP A 164 7.56 10.88 -13.77
N THR A 165 6.61 10.01 -14.13
CA THR A 165 6.16 8.90 -13.27
C THR A 165 7.22 7.84 -12.99
N LYS A 166 8.40 7.93 -13.64
CA LYS A 166 9.56 7.08 -13.38
C LYS A 166 10.64 7.83 -12.57
N GLY A 167 10.37 9.06 -12.16
CA GLY A 167 11.28 9.91 -11.40
C GLY A 167 12.34 10.62 -12.25
N LYS A 168 12.24 10.60 -13.58
CA LYS A 168 13.18 11.30 -14.47
C LYS A 168 12.82 12.76 -14.57
N LEU A 169 13.84 13.63 -14.60
CA LEU A 169 13.63 15.06 -14.80
C LEU A 169 12.92 15.33 -16.12
N VAL A 170 11.94 16.22 -16.08
CA VAL A 170 11.27 16.76 -17.26
C VAL A 170 11.86 18.12 -17.56
N GLU A 171 12.61 18.21 -18.65
CA GLU A 171 13.11 19.49 -19.18
C GLU A 171 11.97 20.25 -19.85
N LYS A 172 11.92 21.56 -19.63
CA LYS A 172 10.98 22.49 -20.27
C LYS A 172 11.71 23.39 -21.24
#